data_AF-A0A7W1IYJ7-F1
#
_entry.id   AF-A0A7W1IYJ7-F1
#
_cell.length_a   1.000
_cell.length_b   1.000
_cell.length_c   1.000
_cell.angle_alpha   90.00
_cell.angle_beta   90.00
_cell.angle_gamma   90.00
#
_symmetry.space_group_name_H-M   'P 1'
#
loop_
_entity.id
_entity.type
_entity.pdbx_description
1 polymer ?
#
loop_
_entity_poly.entity_id
_entity_poly.type
_entity_poly.pdbx_seq_one_letter_code
_entity_poly.pdbx_strand_id
1 'polypeptide(L)' 'MSKENLEVVRRLFEAVERRDLAGVLAAYDSEITIREADSLPYGGVYHGFDSGQKHAAGYVQA' A
#
# COMPACT_ATOMS: atom_id res chain seq x y z
N MET A 1 -20.72 1.83 -2.25
CA MET A 1 -19.46 1.11 -1.92
C MET A 1 -19.83 -0.30 -1.46
N SER A 2 -19.21 -1.34 -2.01
CA SER A 2 -19.56 -2.72 -1.65
C SER A 2 -19.02 -3.09 -0.26
N LYS A 3 -19.59 -4.14 0.36
CA LYS A 3 -19.06 -4.70 1.61
C LYS A 3 -17.62 -5.20 1.42
N GLU A 4 -17.35 -5.79 0.26
CA GLU A 4 -16.02 -6.24 -0.15
C GLU A 4 -14.98 -5.10 -0.16
N ASN A 5 -15.31 -3.94 -0.73
CA ASN A 5 -14.39 -2.79 -0.73
C ASN A 5 -14.05 -2.33 0.69
N LEU A 6 -15.04 -2.34 1.60
CA LEU A 6 -14.81 -1.99 3.00
C LEU A 6 -13.93 -3.01 3.71
N GLU A 7 -14.08 -4.30 3.41
CA GLU A 7 -13.25 -5.36 3.97
C GLU A 7 -11.80 -5.28 3.47
N VAL A 8 -11.59 -4.98 2.19
CA VAL A 8 -10.24 -4.77 1.61
C VAL A 8 -9.53 -3.62 2.32
N VAL A 9 -10.20 -2.47 2.45
CA VAL A 9 -9.60 -1.28 3.10
C VAL A 9 -9.28 -1.56 4.57
N ARG A 10 -10.16 -2.24 5.30
CA ARG A 10 -9.89 -2.60 6.71
C ARG A 10 -8.67 -3.50 6.85
N ARG A 11 -8.58 -4.56 6.03
CA ARG A 11 -7.44 -5.49 6.04
C ARG A 11 -6.13 -4.78 5.73
N LEU A 12 -6.14 -3.85 4.77
CA LEU A 12 -4.97 -3.03 4.44
C LEU A 12 -4.47 -2.25 5.65
N PHE A 13 -5.34 -1.52 6.34
CA PHE A 13 -4.92 -0.72 7.50
C PHE A 13 -4.51 -1.57 8.70
N GLU A 14 -5.18 -2.70 8.95
CA GLU A 14 -4.74 -3.66 9.98
C GLU A 14 -3.34 -4.22 9.69
N ALA A 15 -3.02 -4.51 8.42
CA ALA A 15 -1.70 -4.96 8.01
C ALA A 15 -0.64 -3.88 8.20
N VAL A 16 -0.95 -2.62 7.87
CA VAL A 16 -0.07 -1.46 8.15
C VAL A 16 0.22 -1.35 9.65
N GLU A 17 -0.82 -1.36 10.50
CA GLU A 17 -0.66 -1.26 11.97
C GLU A 17 0.23 -2.37 12.55
N ARG A 18 0.12 -3.58 11.99
CA ARG A 18 0.91 -4.75 12.41
C ARG A 18 2.30 -4.82 11.79
N ARG A 19 2.68 -3.87 10.94
CA ARG A 19 3.90 -3.92 10.10
C ARG A 19 3.98 -5.21 9.26
N ASP A 20 2.83 -5.70 8.81
CA ASP A 20 2.71 -6.90 7.96
C ASP A 20 2.79 -6.52 6.49
N LEU A 21 4.01 -6.58 5.94
CA LEU A 21 4.26 -6.26 4.53
C LEU A 21 3.50 -7.20 3.58
N ALA A 22 3.41 -8.49 3.92
CA ALA A 22 2.69 -9.45 3.08
C ALA A 22 1.19 -9.13 3.03
N GLY A 23 0.61 -8.75 4.18
CA GLY A 23 -0.77 -8.31 4.28
C GLY A 23 -1.08 -7.04 3.49
N VAL A 24 -0.15 -6.06 3.48
CA VAL A 24 -0.29 -4.85 2.66
C VAL A 24 -0.27 -5.19 1.17
N LEU A 25 0.69 -6.01 0.74
CA LEU A 25 0.84 -6.41 -0.66
C LEU A 25 -0.36 -7.25 -1.15
N ALA A 26 -0.98 -8.03 -0.28
CA ALA A 26 -2.18 -8.80 -0.61
C ALA A 26 -3.40 -7.92 -0.94
N ALA A 27 -3.39 -6.63 -0.56
CA ALA A 27 -4.45 -5.68 -0.87
C ALA A 27 -4.21 -4.93 -2.20
N TYR A 28 -3.06 -5.09 -2.83
CA TYR A 28 -2.70 -4.36 -4.05
C TYR A 28 -3.18 -5.08 -5.30
N ASP A 29 -3.76 -4.30 -6.21
CA ASP A 29 -4.01 -4.75 -7.57
C ASP A 29 -2.71 -4.82 -8.38
N SER A 30 -2.64 -5.73 -9.38
CA SER A 30 -1.48 -5.84 -10.27
C SER A 30 -1.14 -4.55 -11.01
N GLU A 31 -2.15 -3.71 -11.29
CA GLU A 31 -2.03 -2.43 -12.00
C GLU A 31 -2.15 -1.22 -11.06
N ILE A 32 -1.97 -1.41 -9.75
CA ILE A 32 -2.12 -0.34 -8.76
C ILE A 32 -1.27 0.90 -9.09
N THR A 33 -1.85 2.08 -8.85
CA THR A 33 -1.10 3.35 -8.85
C THR A 33 -1.21 4.00 -7.49
N ILE A 34 -0.06 4.25 -6.86
CA ILE A 34 0.03 4.90 -5.55
C ILE A 34 0.70 6.26 -5.76
N ARG A 35 0.09 7.30 -5.20
CA ARG A 35 0.59 8.68 -5.27
C ARG A 35 0.87 9.15 -3.87
N GLU A 36 2.13 9.27 -3.54
CA GLU A 36 2.59 9.86 -2.29
C GLU A 36 2.90 11.34 -2.48
N ALA A 37 2.72 12.12 -1.42
CA ALA A 37 3.04 13.54 -1.47
C ALA A 37 4.55 13.74 -1.70
N ASP A 38 4.92 14.65 -2.61
CA ASP A 38 6.33 14.96 -2.93
C ASP A 38 7.14 15.47 -1.73
N SER A 39 6.46 15.94 -0.68
CA SER A 39 7.09 16.39 0.57
C SER A 39 7.58 15.25 1.47
N LEU A 40 7.20 14.00 1.19
CA LEU A 40 7.63 12.83 1.97
C LEU A 40 8.98 12.32 1.44
N PRO A 41 9.86 11.75 2.29
CA PRO A 41 11.11 11.14 1.84
C PRO A 41 10.93 10.02 0.80
N TYR A 42 9.74 9.43 0.74
CA TYR A 42 9.32 8.40 -0.21
C TYR A 42 8.26 8.90 -1.21
N GLY A 43 8.13 10.22 -1.37
CA GLY A 43 7.20 10.86 -2.29
C GLY A 43 7.38 10.43 -3.75
N GLY A 44 6.31 10.60 -4.54
CA GLY A 44 6.29 10.24 -5.96
C GLY A 44 5.16 9.29 -6.32
N VAL A 45 5.26 8.73 -7.54
CA VAL A 45 4.22 7.87 -8.10
C VAL A 45 4.77 6.48 -8.38
N TYR A 46 4.09 5.47 -7.85
CA TYR A 46 4.42 4.06 -8.00
C TYR A 46 3.37 3.39 -8.88
N HIS A 47 3.81 2.78 -9.98
CA HIS A 47 2.93 2.09 -10.93
C HIS A 47 3.20 0.60 -10.97
N GLY A 48 2.12 -0.19 -10.88
CA GLY A 48 2.15 -1.64 -10.91
C GLY A 48 2.68 -2.26 -9.63
N PHE A 49 2.49 -3.58 -9.50
CA PHE A 49 2.81 -4.33 -8.30
C PHE A 49 4.29 -4.21 -7.87
N ASP A 50 5.24 -4.23 -8.80
CA ASP A 50 6.67 -4.10 -8.51
C ASP A 50 7.05 -2.74 -7.90
N SER A 51 6.45 -1.66 -8.38
CA SER A 51 6.66 -0.34 -7.77
C SER A 51 5.89 -0.20 -6.46
N GLY A 52 4.68 -0.80 -6.39
CA GLY A 52 3.90 -0.89 -5.15
C GLY A 52 4.68 -1.59 -4.02
N GLN A 53 5.48 -2.61 -4.33
CA GLN A 53 6.37 -3.24 -3.35
C GLN A 53 7.43 -2.29 -2.78
N LYS A 54 7.99 -1.40 -3.61
CA LYS A 54 8.95 -0.38 -3.16
C LYS A 54 8.29 0.63 -2.21
N HIS A 55 7.07 1.05 -2.54
CA HIS A 55 6.25 1.89 -1.66
C HIS A 55 5.96 1.20 -0.33
N ALA A 56 5.49 -0.05 -0.36
CA ALA A 56 5.17 -0.82 0.83
C ALA A 56 6.42 -1.10 1.71
N ALA A 57 7.60 -1.26 1.12
CA ALA A 57 8.83 -1.36 1.90
C ALA A 57 9.21 -0.04 2.63
N GLY A 58 8.78 1.11 2.09
CA GLY A 58 9.09 2.43 2.62
C GLY A 58 8.51 2.70 4.02
N TYR A 59 7.28 2.25 4.31
CA TYR A 59 6.64 2.48 5.62
C TYR A 59 7.23 1.59 6.73
N VAL A 60 7.83 0.45 6.40
CA VAL A 60 8.48 -0.43 7.38
C VAL A 60 9.78 0.19 7.90
N GLN A 61 10.43 1.03 7.09
CA GLN A 61 11.73 1.66 7.37
C GLN A 61 11.63 3.05 7.99
N ALA A 62 10.42 3.64 8.04
CA ALA A 62 10.12 4.91 8.70
C ALA A 62 9.67 4.72 10.16
#